data_AF-A0A381W9E8-F1
#
_entry.id   AF-A0A381W9E8-F1
#
_cell.length_a   1.000
_cell.length_b   1.000
_cell.length_c   1.000
_cell.angle_alpha   90.00
_cell.angle_beta   90.00
_cell.angle_gamma   90.00
#
_symmetry.space_group_name_H-M   'P 1'
#
loop_
_entity.id
_entity.type
_entity.pdbx_description
1 polymer ?
#
loop_
_entity_poly.entity_id
_entity_poly.type
_entity_poly.pdbx_seq_one_letter_code
_entity_poly.pdbx_strand_id
1 'polypeptide(L)'
;MVEEFSHLRKSKPVILSAAIIWAIIAFHFSSNKDYAIEIEHALEHNILEFAELFLFLLVAMTYINSLEERKVFDVVRYQLTSRGFSFRQLFIFTGIITFFLSPIADNLTTALVMCSVLMACGKGNAKFISIGCINIVVAANAGGAYSPFGDITTLMVWQAGIVEFFTFFKIFFPSVINYVIPAAIMYFFIPKEKPEV
;
A
#
# COMPACT_ATOMS: atom_id res chain seq x y z
N MET A 1 7.52 -13.72 15.47
CA MET A 1 7.98 -14.36 16.71
C MET A 1 9.50 -14.51 16.79
N VAL A 2 10.27 -14.96 15.77
CA VAL A 2 11.77 -14.97 15.82
C VAL A 2 12.42 -13.61 15.50
N GLU A 3 11.75 -12.79 14.70
CA GLU A 3 12.19 -11.45 14.29
C GLU A 3 12.32 -10.46 15.46
N GLU A 4 11.40 -10.57 16.43
CA GLU A 4 11.34 -9.73 17.62
C GLU A 4 12.55 -9.92 18.55
N PHE A 5 13.16 -11.12 18.52
CA PHE A 5 14.33 -11.45 19.34
C PHE A 5 15.67 -11.28 18.60
N SER A 6 15.68 -11.36 17.27
CA SER A 6 16.93 -11.36 16.49
C SER A 6 17.26 -10.01 15.84
N HIS A 7 16.30 -9.08 15.75
CA HIS A 7 16.43 -7.81 15.00
C HIS A 7 16.94 -7.97 13.56
N LEU A 8 16.95 -9.19 13.02
CA LEU A 8 17.41 -9.48 11.68
C LEU A 8 16.31 -9.07 10.71
N ARG A 9 16.64 -8.17 9.77
CA ARG A 9 15.77 -7.85 8.64
C ARG A 9 15.44 -9.15 7.89
N LYS A 10 14.15 -9.44 7.66
CA LYS A 10 13.68 -10.65 6.96
C LYS A 10 14.36 -10.91 5.62
N SER A 11 14.82 -9.86 4.93
CA SER A 11 15.55 -10.01 3.67
C SER A 11 16.84 -10.84 3.82
N LYS A 12 17.54 -10.76 4.95
CA LYS A 12 18.80 -11.50 5.17
C LYS A 12 18.61 -13.02 5.19
N PRO A 13 17.75 -13.60 6.06
CA PRO A 13 17.52 -15.04 6.04
C PRO A 13 16.87 -15.51 4.73
N VAL A 14 15.98 -14.72 4.12
CA VAL A 14 15.35 -15.06 2.84
C VAL A 14 16.38 -15.20 1.71
N ILE A 15 17.28 -14.23 1.56
CA ILE A 15 18.34 -14.28 0.53
C ILE A 15 19.29 -15.44 0.78
N LEU A 16 19.66 -15.70 2.04
CA LEU A 16 20.53 -16.81 2.39
C LEU A 16 19.88 -18.16 2.07
N SER A 17 18.61 -18.35 2.44
CA SER A 17 17.84 -19.55 2.12
C SER A 17 17.70 -19.74 0.61
N ALA A 18 17.39 -18.67 -0.14
CA ALA A 18 17.29 -18.73 -1.59
C ALA A 18 18.63 -19.13 -2.24
N ALA A 19 19.75 -18.55 -1.78
CA ALA A 19 21.09 -18.89 -2.26
C ALA A 19 21.44 -20.37 -1.98
N ILE A 20 21.09 -20.88 -0.79
CA ILE A 20 21.30 -22.29 -0.45
C ILE A 20 20.45 -23.21 -1.35
N ILE A 21 19.18 -22.88 -1.58
CA ILE A 21 18.30 -23.67 -2.45
C ILE A 21 18.88 -23.74 -3.87
N TRP A 22 19.25 -22.60 -4.45
CA TRP A 22 19.86 -22.56 -5.79
C TRP A 22 21.22 -23.28 -5.84
N ALA A 23 22.04 -23.21 -4.78
CA ALA A 23 23.29 -23.95 -4.70
C ALA A 23 23.07 -25.47 -4.65
N ILE A 24 22.04 -25.95 -3.94
CA ILE A 24 21.67 -27.36 -3.90
C ILE A 24 21.18 -27.83 -5.28
N ILE A 25 20.33 -27.04 -5.95
CA ILE A 25 19.84 -27.33 -7.31
C ILE A 25 21.03 -27.43 -8.27
N ALA A 26 21.93 -26.45 -8.25
CA ALA A 26 23.12 -26.44 -9.09
C ALA A 26 24.01 -27.67 -8.81
N PHE A 27 24.25 -28.02 -7.54
CA PHE A 27 25.07 -29.17 -7.18
C PHE A 27 24.45 -30.50 -7.62
N HIS A 28 23.14 -30.68 -7.41
CA HIS A 28 22.45 -31.94 -7.68
C HIS A 28 22.25 -32.20 -9.17
N PHE A 29 21.89 -31.15 -9.93
CA PHE A 29 21.56 -31.27 -11.35
C PHE A 29 22.71 -30.93 -12.31
N SER A 30 23.86 -30.45 -11.81
CA SER A 30 25.07 -30.19 -12.65
C SER A 30 25.52 -31.41 -13.46
N SER A 31 25.36 -32.61 -12.92
CA SER A 31 25.77 -33.85 -13.58
C SER A 31 24.71 -34.43 -14.54
N ASN A 32 23.44 -34.07 -14.39
CA ASN A 32 22.35 -34.64 -15.18
C ASN A 32 21.65 -33.59 -16.04
N LYS A 33 21.95 -33.60 -17.34
CA LYS A 33 21.45 -32.60 -18.30
C LYS A 33 19.98 -32.75 -18.65
N ASP A 34 19.33 -33.84 -18.27
CA ASP A 34 17.92 -34.11 -18.58
C ASP A 34 16.98 -33.02 -18.05
N TYR A 35 17.35 -32.37 -16.94
CA TYR A 35 16.57 -31.31 -16.31
C TYR A 35 17.07 -29.89 -16.60
N ALA A 36 18.09 -29.73 -17.45
CA ALA A 36 18.71 -28.42 -17.69
C ALA A 36 17.69 -27.40 -18.23
N ILE A 37 16.82 -27.83 -19.13
CA ILE A 37 15.77 -26.98 -19.74
C ILE A 37 14.73 -26.54 -18.70
N GLU A 38 14.32 -27.44 -17.79
CA GLU A 38 13.34 -27.09 -16.75
C GLU A 38 13.92 -26.11 -15.73
N ILE A 39 15.19 -26.28 -15.35
CA ILE A 39 15.88 -25.38 -14.43
C ILE A 39 16.08 -24.00 -15.06
N GLU A 40 16.47 -23.95 -16.33
CA GLU A 40 16.58 -22.71 -17.11
C GLU A 40 15.24 -21.98 -17.13
N HIS A 41 14.17 -22.66 -17.51
CA HIS A 41 12.82 -22.09 -17.54
C HIS A 41 12.36 -21.60 -16.16
N ALA A 42 12.64 -22.36 -15.09
CA ALA A 42 12.32 -21.94 -13.73
C ALA A 42 13.10 -20.68 -13.32
N LEU A 43 14.38 -20.59 -13.67
CA LEU A 43 15.21 -19.43 -13.39
C LEU A 43 14.73 -18.20 -14.17
N GLU A 44 14.47 -18.35 -15.47
CA GLU A 44 13.94 -17.30 -16.33
C GLU A 44 12.61 -16.77 -15.79
N HIS A 45 11.68 -17.66 -15.46
CA HIS A 45 10.38 -17.29 -14.90
C HIS A 45 10.51 -16.44 -13.63
N ASN A 46 11.33 -16.89 -12.67
CA ASN A 46 11.57 -16.14 -11.43
C ASN A 46 12.22 -14.77 -11.71
N ILE A 47 13.26 -14.73 -12.55
CA ILE A 47 13.97 -13.48 -12.86
C ILE A 47 13.04 -12.49 -13.56
N LEU A 48 12.23 -12.95 -14.51
CA LEU A 48 11.25 -12.13 -15.22
C LEU A 48 10.21 -11.56 -14.26
N GLU A 49 9.62 -12.39 -13.40
CA GLU A 49 8.65 -11.94 -12.40
C GLU A 49 9.24 -10.86 -11.46
N PHE A 50 10.45 -11.10 -10.95
CA PHE A 50 11.14 -10.11 -10.11
C PHE A 50 11.50 -8.83 -10.87
N ALA A 51 11.92 -8.92 -12.13
CA ALA A 51 12.26 -7.78 -12.96
C ALA A 51 11.02 -6.92 -13.27
N GLU A 52 9.90 -7.56 -13.60
CA GLU A 52 8.62 -6.88 -13.84
C GLU A 52 8.13 -6.15 -12.58
N LEU A 53 8.12 -6.83 -11.43
CA LEU A 53 7.80 -6.21 -10.13
C LEU A 53 8.73 -5.04 -9.81
N PHE A 54 10.04 -5.21 -10.00
CA PHE A 54 11.03 -4.17 -9.74
C PHE A 54 10.81 -2.93 -10.62
N LEU A 55 10.68 -3.12 -11.94
CA LEU A 55 10.47 -2.03 -12.89
C LEU A 55 9.16 -1.29 -12.60
N PHE A 56 8.11 -2.03 -12.26
CA PHE A 56 6.84 -1.45 -11.86
C PHE A 56 6.97 -0.58 -10.60
N LEU A 57 7.56 -1.13 -9.53
CA LEU A 57 7.73 -0.40 -8.27
C LEU A 57 8.65 0.81 -8.45
N LEU A 58 9.67 0.71 -9.29
CA LEU A 58 10.55 1.82 -9.64
C LEU A 58 9.76 2.99 -10.24
N VAL A 59 8.90 2.70 -11.24
CA VAL A 59 8.07 3.73 -11.89
C VAL A 59 7.04 4.29 -10.91
N ALA A 60 6.36 3.44 -10.15
CA ALA A 60 5.37 3.84 -9.16
C ALA A 60 5.99 4.76 -8.09
N MET A 61 7.13 4.36 -7.50
CA MET A 61 7.82 5.16 -6.50
C MET A 61 8.39 6.46 -7.07
N THR A 62 8.84 6.47 -8.33
CA THR A 62 9.29 7.70 -9.00
C THR A 62 8.13 8.69 -9.15
N TYR A 63 6.93 8.20 -9.51
CA TYR A 63 5.73 9.03 -9.58
C TYR A 63 5.34 9.61 -8.22
N ILE A 64 5.36 8.79 -7.16
CA ILE A 64 5.13 9.25 -5.78
C ILE A 64 6.12 10.32 -5.36
N ASN A 65 7.42 10.06 -5.53
CA ASN A 65 8.47 11.02 -5.17
C ASN A 65 8.30 12.32 -5.95
N SER A 66 7.86 12.26 -7.21
CA SER A 66 7.56 13.45 -8.01
C SER A 66 6.37 14.26 -7.47
N LEU A 67 5.31 13.60 -6.96
CA LEU A 67 4.18 14.27 -6.32
C LEU A 67 4.60 14.94 -5.01
N GLU A 68 5.45 14.28 -4.24
CA GLU A 68 6.02 14.81 -2.99
C GLU A 68 6.93 16.02 -3.26
N GLU A 69 7.85 15.94 -4.23
CA GLU A 69 8.71 17.05 -4.63
C GLU A 69 7.90 18.27 -5.10
N ARG A 70 6.79 18.03 -5.80
CA ARG A 70 5.83 19.07 -6.22
C ARG A 70 4.92 19.56 -5.10
N LYS A 71 5.10 19.06 -3.88
CA LYS A 71 4.35 19.45 -2.67
C LYS A 71 2.84 19.26 -2.81
N VAL A 72 2.40 18.27 -3.60
CA VAL A 72 0.97 17.99 -3.79
C VAL A 72 0.30 17.69 -2.45
N PHE A 73 0.98 16.94 -1.59
CA PHE A 73 0.48 16.59 -0.26
C PHE A 73 0.44 17.79 0.70
N ASP A 74 1.37 18.74 0.58
CA ASP A 74 1.30 19.99 1.35
C ASP A 74 0.11 20.85 0.92
N VAL A 75 -0.23 20.85 -0.37
CA VAL A 75 -1.43 21.55 -0.87
C VAL A 75 -2.69 20.92 -0.30
N VAL A 76 -2.79 19.57 -0.29
CA VAL A 76 -3.91 18.86 0.34
C VAL A 76 -3.99 19.21 1.83
N ARG A 77 -2.85 19.21 2.53
CA ARG A 77 -2.77 19.63 3.94
C ARG A 77 -3.28 21.05 4.13
N TYR A 78 -2.76 22.00 3.36
CA TYR A 78 -3.15 23.41 3.45
C TYR A 78 -4.65 23.59 3.18
N GLN A 79 -5.21 22.91 2.18
CA GLN A 79 -6.64 22.99 1.88
C GLN A 79 -7.52 22.45 3.00
N LEU A 80 -7.08 21.39 3.70
CA LEU A 80 -7.82 20.82 4.82
C LEU A 80 -7.71 21.67 6.09
N THR A 81 -6.54 22.27 6.37
CA THR A 81 -6.34 23.12 7.56
C THR A 81 -6.92 24.52 7.40
N SER A 82 -6.86 25.11 6.20
CA SER A 82 -7.30 26.50 5.96
C SER A 82 -8.81 26.71 6.01
N ARG A 83 -9.62 25.65 5.91
CA ARG A 83 -11.09 25.75 5.81
C ARG A 83 -11.84 25.66 7.13
N GLY A 84 -11.14 25.57 8.27
CA GLY A 84 -11.77 25.57 9.60
C GLY A 84 -12.73 24.39 9.84
N PHE A 85 -12.43 23.24 9.22
CA PHE A 85 -13.27 22.04 9.32
C PHE A 85 -13.32 21.47 10.75
N SER A 86 -14.48 20.93 11.13
CA SER A 86 -14.62 20.13 12.35
C SER A 86 -13.87 18.80 12.25
N PHE A 87 -13.57 18.15 13.38
CA PHE A 87 -12.95 16.82 13.37
C PHE A 87 -13.74 15.79 12.56
N ARG A 88 -15.08 15.86 12.60
CA ARG A 88 -15.96 15.00 11.80
C ARG A 88 -15.83 15.21 10.30
N GLN A 89 -15.72 16.47 9.88
CA GLN A 89 -15.50 16.80 8.47
C GLN A 89 -14.10 16.38 8.02
N LEU A 90 -13.08 16.65 8.84
CA LEU A 90 -11.73 16.20 8.57
C LEU A 90 -11.66 14.68 8.42
N PHE A 91 -12.31 13.93 9.32
CA PHE A 91 -12.40 12.47 9.26
C PHE A 91 -12.97 11.96 7.93
N ILE A 92 -14.06 12.57 7.45
CA ILE A 92 -14.70 12.20 6.18
C ILE A 92 -13.80 12.56 5.01
N PHE A 93 -13.30 13.80 4.95
CA PHE A 93 -12.50 14.27 3.82
C PHE A 93 -11.18 13.51 3.70
N THR A 94 -10.45 13.31 4.80
CA THR A 94 -9.20 12.56 4.75
C THR A 94 -9.45 11.12 4.31
N GLY A 95 -10.50 10.47 4.80
CA GLY A 95 -10.86 9.11 4.38
C GLY A 95 -11.22 9.01 2.89
N ILE A 96 -12.07 9.91 2.38
CA ILE A 96 -12.45 9.94 0.95
C ILE A 96 -11.23 10.22 0.07
N ILE A 97 -10.42 11.22 0.42
CA ILE A 97 -9.19 11.54 -0.34
C ILE A 97 -8.27 10.32 -0.36
N THR A 98 -8.07 9.67 0.78
CA THR A 98 -7.24 8.46 0.88
C THR A 98 -7.76 7.33 -0.01
N PHE A 99 -9.08 7.09 0.00
CA PHE A 99 -9.71 6.04 -0.80
C PHE A 99 -9.51 6.23 -2.32
N PHE A 100 -9.54 7.48 -2.80
CA PHE A 100 -9.32 7.78 -4.22
C PHE A 100 -7.84 7.99 -4.59
N LEU A 101 -6.98 8.23 -3.61
CA LEU A 101 -5.53 8.37 -3.82
C LEU A 101 -4.86 7.00 -3.92
N SER A 102 -5.27 6.02 -3.11
CA SER A 102 -4.64 4.69 -3.05
C SER A 102 -4.75 3.79 -4.29
N PRO A 103 -5.66 3.97 -5.25
CA PRO A 103 -5.62 3.27 -6.53
C PRO A 103 -4.50 3.76 -7.45
N ILE A 104 -3.99 4.97 -7.20
CA ILE A 104 -2.96 5.67 -8.00
C ILE A 104 -1.60 5.54 -7.32
N ALA A 105 -1.59 5.49 -5.99
CA ALA A 105 -0.42 5.44 -5.14
C ALA A 105 -0.41 4.17 -4.28
N ASP A 106 0.78 3.66 -3.94
CA ASP A 106 0.93 2.57 -2.98
C ASP A 106 0.15 2.84 -1.66
N ASN A 107 -0.48 1.80 -1.12
CA ASN A 107 -1.29 1.85 0.09
C ASN A 107 -0.53 2.39 1.32
N LEU A 108 0.74 2.02 1.49
CA LEU A 108 1.54 2.39 2.65
C LEU A 108 1.92 3.86 2.54
N THR A 109 2.41 4.26 1.38
CA THR A 109 2.70 5.66 1.05
C THR A 109 1.47 6.54 1.28
N THR A 110 0.32 6.16 0.71
CA THR A 110 -0.93 6.89 0.83
C THR A 110 -1.36 7.05 2.29
N ALA A 111 -1.28 5.98 3.08
CA ALA A 111 -1.63 6.00 4.49
C ALA A 111 -0.68 6.89 5.31
N LEU A 112 0.65 6.78 5.11
CA LEU A 112 1.63 7.58 5.85
C LEU A 112 1.47 9.08 5.57
N VAL A 113 1.33 9.44 4.30
CA VAL A 113 1.12 10.82 3.89
C VAL A 113 -0.16 11.37 4.50
N MET A 114 -1.29 10.69 4.34
CA MET A 114 -2.57 11.20 4.84
C MET A 114 -2.63 11.20 6.38
N CYS A 115 -1.99 10.26 7.06
CA CYS A 115 -1.83 10.29 8.51
C CYS A 115 -1.00 11.50 8.95
N SER A 116 0.06 11.87 8.22
CA SER A 116 0.84 13.09 8.51
C SER A 116 -0.01 14.36 8.39
N VAL A 117 -0.88 14.41 7.39
CA VAL A 117 -1.85 15.51 7.19
C VAL A 117 -2.87 15.54 8.33
N LEU A 118 -3.42 14.38 8.70
CA LEU A 118 -4.38 14.27 9.80
C LEU A 118 -3.78 14.69 11.14
N MET A 119 -2.55 14.28 11.45
CA MET A 119 -1.84 14.66 12.66
C MET A 119 -1.61 16.17 12.73
N ALA A 120 -1.31 16.80 11.58
CA ALA A 120 -1.20 18.26 11.51
C ALA A 120 -2.55 18.97 11.74
N CYS A 121 -3.67 18.40 11.29
CA CYS A 121 -5.01 18.96 11.49
C CYS A 121 -5.60 18.67 12.88
N GLY A 122 -5.15 17.60 13.54
CA GLY A 122 -5.72 17.04 14.76
C GLY A 122 -4.96 17.37 16.04
N LYS A 123 -4.02 18.33 16.01
CA LYS A 123 -3.08 18.60 17.09
C LYS A 123 -3.83 18.79 18.43
N GLY A 124 -3.44 18.03 19.44
CA GLY A 124 -4.05 18.09 20.78
C GLY A 124 -5.23 17.13 21.01
N ASN A 125 -5.80 16.48 19.98
CA ASN A 125 -6.89 15.52 20.14
C ASN A 125 -6.46 14.08 19.79
N ALA A 126 -5.86 13.39 20.76
CA ALA A 126 -5.38 12.02 20.60
C ALA A 126 -6.47 11.03 20.17
N LYS A 127 -7.71 11.23 20.64
CA LYS A 127 -8.85 10.38 20.27
C LYS A 127 -9.19 10.50 18.77
N PHE A 128 -9.25 11.74 18.27
CA PHE A 128 -9.46 12.00 16.84
C PHE A 128 -8.32 11.46 15.99
N ILE A 129 -7.06 11.71 16.38
CA ILE A 129 -5.89 11.23 15.63
C ILE A 129 -5.91 9.70 15.53
N SER A 130 -6.11 8.99 16.64
CA SER A 130 -6.11 7.51 16.63
C SER A 130 -7.20 6.94 15.73
N ILE A 131 -8.45 7.40 15.88
CA ILE A 131 -9.57 6.88 15.08
C ILE A 131 -9.43 7.29 13.61
N GLY A 132 -8.97 8.52 13.33
CA GLY A 132 -8.76 8.99 11.97
C GLY A 132 -7.62 8.27 11.26
N CYS A 133 -6.52 7.94 11.95
CA CYS A 133 -5.44 7.14 11.37
C CYS A 133 -5.94 5.72 11.01
N ILE A 134 -6.76 5.10 11.87
CA ILE A 134 -7.39 3.81 11.57
C ILE A 134 -8.26 3.92 10.32
N ASN A 135 -9.09 4.96 10.23
CA ASN A 135 -9.93 5.22 9.06
C ASN A 135 -9.13 5.41 7.77
N ILE A 136 -7.99 6.12 7.84
CA ILE A 136 -7.08 6.30 6.70
C ILE A 136 -6.50 4.95 6.27
N VAL A 137 -6.02 4.11 7.19
CA VAL A 137 -5.49 2.79 6.83
C VAL A 137 -6.56 1.92 6.16
N VAL A 138 -7.79 1.93 6.69
CA VAL A 138 -8.92 1.19 6.09
C VAL A 138 -9.26 1.75 4.71
N ALA A 139 -9.32 3.08 4.56
CA ALA A 139 -9.60 3.75 3.29
C ALA A 139 -8.53 3.45 2.23
N ALA A 140 -7.25 3.47 2.60
CA ALA A 140 -6.14 3.16 1.71
C ALA A 140 -6.24 1.72 1.22
N ASN A 141 -6.40 0.75 2.12
CA ASN A 141 -6.49 -0.66 1.75
C ASN A 141 -7.71 -0.95 0.86
N ALA A 142 -8.88 -0.40 1.22
CA ALA A 142 -10.08 -0.55 0.38
C ALA A 142 -9.89 0.14 -0.98
N GLY A 143 -9.36 1.36 -0.99
CA GLY A 143 -9.08 2.14 -2.19
C GLY A 143 -8.16 1.43 -3.17
N GLY A 144 -7.07 0.85 -2.66
CA GLY A 144 -6.11 0.13 -3.49
C GLY A 144 -6.68 -1.13 -4.14
N ALA A 145 -7.65 -1.80 -3.51
CA ALA A 145 -8.13 -3.10 -3.95
C ALA A 145 -8.75 -3.13 -5.36
N TYR A 146 -9.40 -2.04 -5.81
CA TYR A 146 -10.05 -1.99 -7.13
C TYR A 146 -9.13 -1.52 -8.26
N SER A 147 -7.82 -1.49 -8.04
CA SER A 147 -6.82 -1.11 -9.03
C SER A 147 -5.62 -2.07 -8.94
N PRO A 148 -5.01 -2.46 -10.08
CA PRO A 148 -3.78 -3.25 -10.03
C PRO A 148 -2.61 -2.48 -9.41
N PHE A 149 -2.67 -1.15 -9.37
CA PHE A 149 -1.60 -0.29 -8.86
C PHE A 149 -1.67 -0.04 -7.35
N GLY A 150 -2.74 -0.44 -6.67
CA GLY A 150 -2.98 -0.04 -5.29
C GLY A 150 -2.20 -0.85 -4.23
N ASP A 151 -1.91 -2.12 -4.52
CA ASP A 151 -1.12 -3.00 -3.64
C ASP A 151 -0.23 -3.95 -4.45
N ILE A 152 0.84 -4.44 -3.82
CA ILE A 152 1.74 -5.44 -4.41
C ILE A 152 0.95 -6.71 -4.77
N THR A 153 -0.03 -7.10 -3.95
CA THR A 153 -0.82 -8.30 -4.20
C THR A 153 -1.74 -8.17 -5.41
N THR A 154 -2.39 -7.01 -5.60
CA THR A 154 -3.23 -6.74 -6.79
C THR A 154 -2.40 -6.67 -8.06
N LEU A 155 -1.18 -6.13 -7.95
CA LEU A 155 -0.21 -6.09 -9.03
C LEU A 155 0.21 -7.50 -9.44
N MET A 156 0.56 -8.37 -8.49
CA MET A 156 0.99 -9.74 -8.77
C MET A 156 -0.09 -10.53 -9.54
N VAL A 157 -1.36 -10.38 -9.16
CA VAL A 157 -2.48 -11.06 -9.83
C VAL A 157 -2.69 -10.52 -11.26
N TRP A 158 -2.46 -9.22 -11.48
CA TRP A 158 -2.51 -8.62 -12.80
C TRP A 158 -1.33 -9.05 -13.69
N GLN A 159 -0.11 -9.06 -13.16
CA GLN A 159 1.10 -9.50 -13.85
C GLN A 159 1.06 -10.99 -14.21
N ALA A 160 0.50 -11.82 -13.33
CA ALA A 160 0.26 -13.24 -13.61
C ALA A 160 -0.82 -13.49 -14.67
N GLY A 161 -1.46 -12.44 -15.22
CA GLY A 161 -2.49 -12.56 -16.25
C GLY A 161 -3.81 -13.17 -15.76
N ILE A 162 -3.99 -13.30 -14.43
CA ILE A 162 -5.18 -13.93 -13.84
C ILE A 162 -6.40 -13.01 -13.96
N VAL A 163 -6.19 -11.70 -13.88
CA VAL A 163 -7.25 -10.68 -13.92
C VAL A 163 -6.86 -9.58 -14.90
N GLU A 164 -7.73 -9.28 -15.86
CA GLU A 164 -7.54 -8.15 -16.77
C GLU A 164 -7.76 -6.79 -16.07
N PHE A 165 -7.11 -5.74 -16.56
CA PHE A 165 -7.18 -4.38 -15.99
C PHE A 165 -8.60 -3.92 -15.66
N PHE A 166 -9.54 -4.04 -16.61
CA PHE A 166 -10.91 -3.55 -16.40
C PHE A 166 -11.73 -4.41 -15.44
N THR A 167 -11.30 -5.64 -15.14
CA THR A 167 -11.99 -6.54 -14.22
C THR A 167 -11.87 -6.07 -12.77
N PHE A 168 -10.79 -5.37 -12.40
CA PHE A 168 -10.64 -4.78 -11.07
C PHE A 168 -11.75 -3.76 -10.73
N PHE A 169 -12.29 -3.03 -11.71
CA PHE A 169 -13.39 -2.08 -11.46
C PHE A 169 -14.70 -2.77 -11.05
N LYS A 170 -14.87 -4.07 -11.31
CA LYS A 170 -16.05 -4.82 -10.84
C LYS A 170 -16.14 -4.87 -9.32
N ILE A 171 -15.00 -4.79 -8.61
CA ILE A 171 -14.96 -4.77 -7.14
C ILE A 171 -14.94 -3.36 -6.54
N PHE A 172 -15.11 -2.31 -7.36
CA PHE A 172 -15.21 -0.93 -6.89
C PHE A 172 -16.33 -0.76 -5.84
N PHE A 173 -17.55 -1.18 -6.16
CA PHE A 173 -18.69 -1.07 -5.23
C PHE A 173 -18.48 -1.90 -3.94
N PRO A 174 -18.07 -3.19 -4.02
CA PRO A 174 -17.65 -3.94 -2.84
C PRO A 174 -16.60 -3.22 -1.99
N SER A 175 -15.59 -2.61 -2.62
CA SER A 175 -14.54 -1.83 -1.94
C SER A 175 -15.10 -0.59 -1.25
N VAL A 176 -15.98 0.17 -1.91
CA VAL A 176 -16.68 1.32 -1.31
C VAL A 176 -17.46 0.88 -0.07
N ILE A 177 -18.21 -0.23 -0.16
CA ILE A 177 -18.98 -0.76 0.98
C ILE A 177 -18.04 -1.16 2.12
N ASN A 178 -16.94 -1.85 1.80
CA ASN A 178 -15.91 -2.24 2.77
C ASN A 178 -15.30 -1.05 3.50
N TYR A 179 -15.15 0.09 2.84
CA TYR A 179 -14.69 1.33 3.46
C TYR A 179 -15.79 2.04 4.27
N VAL A 180 -16.98 2.21 3.68
CA VAL A 180 -18.06 3.04 4.25
C VAL A 180 -18.60 2.47 5.55
N ILE A 181 -18.73 1.14 5.67
CA ILE A 181 -19.26 0.50 6.89
C ILE A 181 -18.41 0.84 8.13
N PRO A 182 -17.10 0.53 8.18
CA PRO A 182 -16.28 0.87 9.33
C PRO A 182 -16.17 2.39 9.53
N ALA A 183 -16.07 3.18 8.46
CA ALA A 183 -16.01 4.64 8.55
C ALA A 183 -17.29 5.21 9.21
N ALA A 184 -18.47 4.71 8.85
CA ALA A 184 -19.74 5.11 9.44
C ALA A 184 -19.84 4.75 10.92
N ILE A 185 -19.33 3.58 11.33
CA ILE A 185 -19.29 3.18 12.74
C ILE A 185 -18.35 4.10 13.52
N MET A 186 -17.12 4.31 13.01
CA MET A 186 -16.11 5.17 13.64
C MET A 186 -16.56 6.63 13.76
N TYR A 187 -17.33 7.13 12.80
CA TYR A 187 -17.83 8.50 12.78
C TYR A 187 -18.57 8.92 14.07
N PHE A 188 -19.31 8.00 14.69
CA PHE A 188 -20.02 8.27 15.94
C PHE A 188 -19.09 8.50 17.14
N PHE A 189 -17.86 7.96 17.08
CA PHE A 189 -16.85 8.09 18.12
C PHE A 189 -15.96 9.33 17.94
N ILE A 190 -16.09 10.05 16.80
CA ILE A 190 -15.36 11.28 16.54
C ILE A 190 -15.96 12.46 17.35
N PRO A 191 -15.11 13.20 18.11
CA PRO A 191 -15.52 14.40 18.82
C PRO A 191 -16.22 15.42 17.90
N LYS A 192 -17.23 16.13 18.43
CA LYS A 192 -17.93 17.19 17.69
C LYS A 192 -17.19 18.53 17.70
N GLU A 193 -16.05 18.57 18.38
CA GLU A 193 -15.22 19.75 18.53
C GLU A 193 -14.55 20.15 17.20
N LYS A 194 -14.07 21.38 17.16
CA LYS A 194 -13.21 21.88 16.09
C LYS A 194 -11.76 21.87 16.59
N PRO A 195 -10.78 21.68 15.69
CA PRO A 195 -9.38 21.89 16.05
C PRO A 195 -9.20 23.31 16.62
N GLU A 196 -8.48 23.44 17.73
CA GLU A 196 -7.93 24.73 18.16
C GLU A 196 -6.79 25.05 17.20
N VAL A 197 -6.99 26.08 16.37
CA VAL A 197 -6.05 26.51 15.31
C VAL A 197 -4.89 27.27 15.93
#